data_AF-A0A1E4LJB1-F1
#
_entry.id   AF-A0A1E4LJB1-F1
#
_cell.length_a   1.000
_cell.length_b   1.000
_cell.length_c   1.000
_cell.angle_alpha   90.00
_cell.angle_beta   90.00
_cell.angle_gamma   90.00
#
_symmetry.space_group_name_H-M   'P 1'
#
loop_
_entity.id
_entity.type
_entity.pdbx_description
1 polymer ?
#
loop_
_entity_poly.entity_id
_entity_poly.type
_entity_poly.pdbx_seq_one_letter_code
_entity_poly.pdbx_strand_id
1 'polypeptide(L)'
;MKKFLIPVAIFFVIAIGSMGVAVKLRMDDIQYERELVAHLASVKTTNRNAEGESGGIRVRIAQGNLGYIASALTRTERIRKLTLPDVTGCEAATVVFPDGAKFVIYELEKEANNQKDISCVQYTFDNRQRIYTIEGYGTMDRIRSCISLQGFAVENAPIK
;
A
#
# COMPACT_ATOMS: atom_id res chain seq x y z
N MET A 1 -19.22 45.73 -19.07
CA MET A 1 -19.30 44.88 -17.84
C MET A 1 -19.28 43.38 -18.12
N LYS A 2 -19.90 42.85 -19.19
CA LYS A 2 -19.88 41.41 -19.52
C LYS A 2 -18.48 40.81 -19.75
N LYS A 3 -17.51 41.59 -20.26
CA LYS A 3 -16.12 41.14 -20.50
C LYS A 3 -15.34 40.79 -19.23
N PHE A 4 -15.72 41.33 -18.07
CA PHE A 4 -15.10 41.01 -16.77
C PHE A 4 -15.79 39.84 -16.06
N LEU A 5 -17.01 39.48 -16.47
CA LEU A 5 -17.79 38.42 -15.82
C LEU A 5 -17.27 37.02 -16.20
N ILE A 6 -16.79 36.88 -17.44
CA ILE A 6 -16.17 35.65 -17.96
C ILE A 6 -14.90 35.26 -17.20
N PRO A 7 -13.89 36.14 -17.03
CA PRO A 7 -12.68 35.78 -16.27
C PRO A 7 -12.95 35.51 -14.79
N VAL A 8 -13.91 36.22 -14.17
CA VAL A 8 -14.32 35.96 -12.78
C VAL A 8 -14.99 34.58 -12.66
N ALA A 9 -15.89 34.23 -13.58
CA ALA A 9 -16.53 32.91 -13.59
C ALA A 9 -15.51 31.78 -13.80
N ILE A 10 -14.53 31.96 -14.69
CA ILE A 10 -13.44 30.99 -14.90
C ILE A 10 -12.63 30.80 -13.62
N PHE A 11 -12.29 31.88 -12.91
CA PHE A 11 -11.56 31.80 -11.63
C PHE A 11 -12.34 30.98 -10.59
N PHE A 12 -13.65 31.22 -10.44
CA PHE A 12 -14.49 30.45 -9.53
C PHE A 12 -14.55 28.97 -9.88
N VAL A 13 -14.67 28.62 -11.16
CA VAL A 13 -14.67 27.22 -11.62
C VAL A 13 -13.33 26.55 -11.31
N ILE A 14 -12.20 27.24 -11.54
CA ILE A 14 -10.87 26.70 -11.22
C ILE A 14 -10.69 26.51 -9.71
N ALA A 15 -11.13 27.48 -8.88
CA ALA A 15 -10.99 27.40 -7.43
C ALA A 15 -11.84 26.26 -6.82
N ILE A 16 -13.09 26.10 -7.28
CA ILE A 16 -13.96 25.01 -6.84
C ILE A 16 -13.42 23.66 -7.34
N GLY A 17 -12.97 23.60 -8.59
CA GLY A 17 -12.38 22.40 -9.18
C GLY A 17 -11.13 21.93 -8.44
N SER A 18 -10.20 22.84 -8.12
CA SER A 18 -8.98 22.50 -7.38
C SER A 18 -9.27 22.03 -5.96
N MET A 19 -10.24 22.65 -5.29
CA MET A 19 -10.70 22.21 -3.97
C MET A 19 -11.30 20.80 -4.02
N GLY A 20 -12.10 20.50 -5.04
CA GLY A 20 -12.66 19.16 -5.27
C GLY A 20 -11.58 18.10 -5.49
N VAL A 21 -10.53 18.41 -6.26
CA VAL A 21 -9.39 17.50 -6.47
C VAL A 21 -8.62 17.26 -5.17
N ALA A 22 -8.32 18.31 -4.40
CA ALA A 22 -7.61 18.19 -3.13
C ALA A 22 -8.37 17.33 -2.12
N VAL A 23 -9.69 17.51 -2.01
CA VAL A 23 -10.56 16.69 -1.15
C VAL A 23 -10.54 15.23 -1.60
N LYS A 24 -10.67 14.98 -2.92
CA LYS A 24 -10.65 13.62 -3.46
C LYS A 24 -9.36 12.88 -3.15
N LEU A 25 -8.21 13.53 -3.34
CA LEU A 25 -6.91 12.92 -3.03
C LEU A 25 -6.79 12.54 -1.55
N ARG A 26 -7.20 13.43 -0.64
CA ARG A 26 -7.17 13.18 0.81
C ARG A 26 -8.15 12.08 1.23
N MET A 27 -9.32 12.00 0.60
CA MET A 27 -10.29 10.94 0.87
C MET A 27 -9.77 9.57 0.44
N ASP A 28 -9.04 9.48 -0.68
CA ASP A 28 -8.49 8.22 -1.17
C ASP A 28 -7.42 7.64 -0.22
N ASP A 29 -6.63 8.49 0.44
CA ASP A 29 -5.68 8.05 1.48
C ASP A 29 -6.40 7.51 2.73
N ILE A 30 -7.44 8.22 3.20
CA ILE A 30 -8.27 7.77 4.33
C ILE A 30 -8.99 6.46 3.99
N GLN A 31 -9.47 6.31 2.75
CA GLN A 31 -10.10 5.07 2.29
C GLN A 31 -9.12 3.90 2.31
N TYR A 32 -7.90 4.09 1.80
CA TYR A 32 -6.87 3.05 1.82
C TYR A 32 -6.59 2.53 3.24
N GLU A 33 -6.44 3.42 4.21
CA GLU A 33 -6.18 3.01 5.60
C GLU A 33 -7.37 2.31 6.23
N ARG A 34 -8.59 2.79 5.98
CA ARG A 34 -9.81 2.14 6.45
C ARG A 34 -10.00 0.77 5.85
N GLU A 35 -9.74 0.62 4.55
CA GLU A 35 -9.80 -0.66 3.83
C GLU A 35 -8.76 -1.63 4.39
N LEU A 36 -7.51 -1.19 4.62
CA LEU A 36 -6.49 -2.04 5.25
C LEU A 36 -6.92 -2.52 6.64
N VAL A 37 -7.50 -1.66 7.47
CA VAL A 37 -8.06 -2.06 8.77
C VAL A 37 -9.19 -3.09 8.60
N ALA A 38 -10.05 -2.93 7.60
CA ALA A 38 -11.10 -3.90 7.28
C ALA A 38 -10.53 -5.25 6.83
N HIS A 39 -9.45 -5.25 6.04
CA HIS A 39 -8.75 -6.48 5.62
C HIS A 39 -8.09 -7.20 6.80
N LEU A 40 -7.52 -6.46 7.75
CA LEU A 40 -7.01 -7.06 8.99
C LEU A 40 -8.15 -7.66 9.83
N ALA A 41 -9.31 -7.02 9.84
CA ALA A 41 -10.49 -7.56 10.52
C ALA A 41 -11.02 -8.82 9.82
N SER A 42 -10.94 -8.89 8.48
CA SER A 42 -11.42 -10.04 7.70
C SER A 42 -10.68 -11.34 8.06
N VAL A 43 -9.41 -11.26 8.43
CA VAL A 43 -8.64 -12.39 8.99
C VAL A 43 -9.30 -12.95 10.25
N LYS A 44 -9.77 -12.08 11.15
CA LYS A 44 -10.40 -12.49 12.40
C LYS A 44 -11.81 -13.04 12.17
N THR A 45 -12.61 -12.40 11.32
CA THR A 45 -13.99 -12.82 11.08
C THR A 45 -14.10 -14.08 10.23
N THR A 46 -13.21 -14.27 9.25
CA THR A 46 -13.23 -15.48 8.40
C THR A 46 -12.49 -16.66 9.01
N ASN A 47 -11.76 -16.46 10.11
CA ASN A 47 -10.86 -17.44 10.73
C ASN A 47 -9.86 -18.05 9.73
N ARG A 48 -9.46 -17.26 8.72
CA ARG A 48 -8.44 -17.60 7.73
C ARG A 48 -7.29 -16.61 7.86
N ASN A 49 -6.07 -17.12 7.82
CA ASN A 49 -4.88 -16.26 7.84
C ASN A 49 -4.67 -15.59 6.48
N ALA A 50 -4.06 -14.41 6.49
CA ALA A 50 -3.51 -13.85 5.26
C ALA A 50 -2.33 -14.71 4.78
N GLU A 51 -2.08 -14.71 3.48
CA GLU A 51 -0.99 -15.46 2.85
C GLU A 51 0.09 -14.48 2.37
N GLY A 52 1.35 -14.83 2.60
CA GLY A 52 2.51 -14.07 2.20
C GLY A 52 3.35 -14.88 1.21
N GLU A 53 3.88 -14.22 0.19
CA GLU A 53 4.83 -14.81 -0.75
C GLU A 53 6.03 -13.88 -0.95
N SER A 54 7.25 -14.41 -0.78
CA SER A 54 8.47 -13.70 -1.16
C SER A 54 9.58 -14.69 -1.48
N GLY A 55 10.35 -14.43 -2.54
CA GLY A 55 11.45 -15.31 -2.97
C GLY A 55 11.02 -16.75 -3.25
N GLY A 56 9.77 -16.98 -3.67
CA GLY A 56 9.20 -18.31 -3.91
C GLY A 56 8.74 -19.07 -2.65
N ILE A 57 8.89 -18.48 -1.46
CA ILE A 57 8.38 -19.06 -0.21
C ILE A 57 6.98 -18.53 0.03
N ARG A 58 6.02 -19.44 0.27
CA ARG A 58 4.64 -19.10 0.66
C ARG A 58 4.36 -19.47 2.11
N VAL A 59 3.77 -18.54 2.85
CA VAL A 59 3.45 -18.72 4.27
C VAL A 59 2.05 -18.21 4.60
N ARG A 60 1.41 -18.82 5.61
CA ARG A 60 0.29 -18.22 6.33
C ARG A 60 0.84 -17.28 7.38
N ILE A 61 0.51 -16.01 7.24
CA ILE A 61 1.00 -14.95 8.10
C ILE A 61 0.29 -15.03 9.45
N ALA A 62 1.07 -15.14 10.52
CA ALA A 62 0.57 -15.11 11.89
C ALA A 62 -0.03 -13.73 12.23
N GLN A 63 -1.07 -13.71 13.07
CA GLN A 63 -1.73 -12.44 13.44
C GLN A 63 -0.78 -11.41 14.05
N GLY A 64 0.25 -11.84 14.78
CA GLY A 64 1.27 -10.95 15.34
C GLY A 64 2.06 -10.18 14.27
N ASN A 65 2.28 -10.77 13.10
CA ASN A 65 3.01 -10.14 11.99
C ASN A 65 2.14 -9.19 11.15
N LEU A 66 0.82 -9.40 11.13
CA LEU A 66 -0.12 -8.57 10.36
C LEU A 66 -0.12 -7.11 10.79
N GLY A 67 0.02 -6.84 12.10
CA GLY A 67 0.12 -5.47 12.61
C GLY A 67 1.36 -4.74 12.09
N TYR A 68 2.49 -5.43 11.97
CA TYR A 68 3.72 -4.86 11.43
C TYR A 68 3.64 -4.64 9.93
N ILE A 69 3.03 -5.56 9.19
CA ILE A 69 2.73 -5.38 7.77
C ILE A 69 1.85 -4.14 7.58
N ALA A 70 0.78 -4.02 8.35
CA ALA A 70 -0.10 -2.87 8.26
C ALA A 70 0.65 -1.56 8.55
N SER A 71 1.46 -1.53 9.61
CA SER A 71 2.28 -0.36 9.96
C SER A 71 3.26 0.05 8.87
N ALA A 72 3.82 -0.93 8.14
CA ALA A 72 4.72 -0.66 7.02
C ALA A 72 3.98 -0.09 5.81
N LEU A 73 2.73 -0.50 5.60
CA LEU A 73 1.87 -0.07 4.48
C LEU A 73 1.14 1.27 4.74
N THR A 74 1.02 1.71 5.99
CA THR A 74 0.34 2.97 6.38
C THR A 74 1.30 4.09 6.76
N ARG A 75 2.55 4.05 6.33
CA ARG A 75 3.53 5.10 6.67
C ARG A 75 3.13 6.45 6.08
N THR A 76 3.45 7.52 6.82
CA THR A 76 3.10 8.91 6.49
C THR A 76 3.79 9.43 5.21
N GLU A 77 4.96 8.89 4.85
CA GLU A 77 5.71 9.25 3.63
C GLU A 77 5.21 8.51 2.37
N ARG A 78 3.96 8.02 2.40
CA ARG A 78 3.33 7.37 1.25
C ARG A 78 2.90 8.41 0.21
N ILE A 79 3.37 8.26 -1.01
CA ILE A 79 3.01 9.11 -2.15
C ILE A 79 2.18 8.28 -3.13
N ARG A 80 0.95 8.71 -3.41
CA ARG A 80 0.12 8.05 -4.42
C ARG A 80 0.68 8.28 -5.82
N LYS A 81 0.71 7.20 -6.61
CA LYS A 81 1.07 7.23 -8.04
C LYS A 81 -0.14 6.83 -8.88
N LEU A 82 -0.24 7.42 -10.07
CA LEU A 82 -1.29 7.09 -11.05
C LEU A 82 -0.93 5.88 -11.90
N THR A 83 0.37 5.64 -12.08
CA THR A 83 0.92 4.57 -12.92
C THR A 83 1.92 3.75 -12.13
N LEU A 84 2.00 2.46 -12.46
CA LEU A 84 3.03 1.59 -11.92
C LEU A 84 4.38 2.04 -12.52
N PRO A 85 5.42 2.25 -11.71
CA PRO A 85 6.76 2.45 -12.23
C PRO A 85 7.26 1.19 -12.93
N ASP A 86 8.37 1.29 -13.66
CA ASP A 86 9.02 0.08 -14.19
C ASP A 86 9.53 -0.76 -13.02
N VAL A 87 9.04 -1.99 -12.93
CA VAL A 87 9.38 -2.98 -11.88
C VAL A 87 10.11 -4.19 -12.45
N THR A 88 10.60 -4.08 -13.69
CA THR A 88 11.29 -5.18 -14.36
C THR A 88 12.58 -5.54 -13.62
N GLY A 89 12.67 -6.79 -13.12
CA GLY A 89 13.82 -7.26 -12.35
C GLY A 89 13.81 -6.84 -10.87
N CYS A 90 12.78 -6.13 -10.40
CA CYS A 90 12.60 -5.82 -8.99
C CYS A 90 12.20 -7.06 -8.20
N GLU A 91 12.75 -7.19 -7.00
CA GLU A 91 12.25 -8.18 -6.04
C GLU A 91 10.87 -7.77 -5.51
N ALA A 92 9.99 -8.75 -5.32
CA ALA A 92 8.62 -8.54 -4.91
C ALA A 92 8.21 -9.40 -3.71
N ALA A 93 7.33 -8.84 -2.89
CA ALA A 93 6.66 -9.50 -1.80
C ALA A 93 5.16 -9.32 -1.98
N THR A 94 4.40 -10.40 -1.85
CA THR A 94 2.95 -10.38 -2.00
C THR A 94 2.29 -10.72 -0.67
N VAL A 95 1.24 -9.98 -0.32
CA VAL A 95 0.34 -10.28 0.80
C VAL A 95 -1.08 -10.37 0.27
N VAL A 96 -1.76 -11.48 0.52
CA VAL A 96 -3.14 -11.74 0.11
C VAL A 96 -4.00 -11.97 1.35
N PHE A 97 -5.07 -11.20 1.48
CA PHE A 97 -6.04 -11.32 2.55
C PHE A 97 -7.19 -12.25 2.18
N PRO A 98 -7.91 -12.83 3.17
CA PRO A 98 -8.99 -13.79 2.92
C PRO A 98 -10.19 -13.22 2.15
N ASP A 99 -10.39 -11.91 2.18
CA ASP A 99 -11.42 -11.20 1.43
C ASP A 99 -11.02 -10.91 -0.03
N GLY A 100 -9.84 -11.34 -0.46
CA GLY A 100 -9.32 -11.16 -1.81
C GLY A 100 -8.51 -9.88 -2.01
N ALA A 101 -8.28 -9.08 -0.96
CA ALA A 101 -7.37 -7.94 -1.07
C ALA A 101 -5.92 -8.41 -1.27
N LYS A 102 -5.24 -7.81 -2.24
CA LYS A 102 -3.87 -8.17 -2.61
C LYS A 102 -2.97 -6.94 -2.57
N PHE A 103 -1.83 -7.08 -1.90
CA PHE A 103 -0.76 -6.10 -1.87
C PHE A 103 0.48 -6.72 -2.50
N VAL A 104 1.01 -6.09 -3.55
CA VAL A 104 2.31 -6.45 -4.12
C VAL A 104 3.27 -5.30 -3.84
N ILE A 105 4.35 -5.60 -3.14
CA ILE A 105 5.36 -4.64 -2.73
C ILE A 105 6.62 -4.93 -3.54
N TYR A 106 7.05 -3.96 -4.35
CA TYR A 106 8.26 -4.03 -5.16
C TYR A 106 9.36 -3.19 -4.52
N GLU A 107 10.57 -3.71 -4.47
CA GLU A 107 11.77 -2.96 -4.11
C GLU A 107 12.28 -2.21 -5.35
N LEU A 108 12.12 -0.88 -5.37
CA LEU A 108 12.55 -0.06 -6.51
C LEU A 108 14.01 0.35 -6.38
N GLU A 109 14.38 0.89 -5.23
CA GLU A 109 15.73 1.39 -4.97
C GLU A 109 16.11 1.12 -3.52
N LYS A 110 17.33 0.59 -3.32
CA LYS A 110 17.93 0.39 -2.00
C LYS A 110 19.39 0.80 -2.03
N GLU A 111 19.73 1.87 -1.31
CA GLU A 111 21.11 2.30 -1.12
C GLU A 111 21.69 1.74 0.18
N ALA A 112 22.97 1.33 0.12
CA ALA A 112 23.73 0.96 1.31
C ALA A 112 23.83 2.20 2.23
N ASN A 113 23.38 2.07 3.48
CA ASN A 113 23.27 3.09 4.53
C ASN A 113 21.86 3.69 4.77
N ASN A 114 20.78 3.08 4.29
CA ASN A 114 19.39 3.48 4.61
C ASN A 114 19.02 4.93 4.20
N GLN A 115 19.82 5.58 3.34
CA GLN A 115 19.52 6.94 2.87
C GLN A 115 18.44 6.97 1.79
N LYS A 116 18.30 5.89 1.02
CA LYS A 116 17.27 5.73 0.00
C LYS A 116 16.75 4.29 0.03
N ASP A 117 15.51 4.12 0.50
CA ASP A 117 14.76 2.88 0.44
C ASP A 117 13.40 3.21 -0.17
N ILE A 118 13.18 2.85 -1.42
CA ILE A 118 11.95 3.16 -2.13
C ILE A 118 11.25 1.84 -2.46
N SER A 119 10.07 1.68 -1.87
CA SER A 119 9.19 0.55 -2.13
C SER A 119 7.93 1.00 -2.86
N CYS A 120 7.50 0.28 -3.88
CA CYS A 120 6.22 0.51 -4.56
C CYS A 120 5.19 -0.52 -4.09
N VAL A 121 4.06 -0.04 -3.59
CA VAL A 121 2.91 -0.85 -3.18
C VAL A 121 1.82 -0.77 -4.23
N GLN A 122 1.53 -1.89 -4.87
CA GLN A 122 0.38 -2.10 -5.73
C GLN A 122 -0.71 -2.80 -4.91
N TYR A 123 -1.76 -2.05 -4.57
CA TYR A 123 -2.94 -2.53 -3.86
C TYR A 123 -4.05 -2.85 -4.87
N THR A 124 -4.66 -4.03 -4.75
CA THR A 124 -5.79 -4.47 -5.57
C THR A 124 -6.89 -5.07 -4.70
N PHE A 125 -8.12 -4.57 -4.85
CA PHE A 125 -9.31 -5.08 -4.18
C PHE A 125 -10.57 -4.69 -4.96
N ASP A 126 -11.53 -5.60 -5.11
CA ASP A 126 -12.81 -5.35 -5.79
C ASP A 126 -12.64 -4.70 -7.19
N ASN A 127 -11.75 -5.25 -8.02
CA ASN A 127 -11.35 -4.73 -9.35
C ASN A 127 -10.78 -3.30 -9.36
N ARG A 128 -10.49 -2.71 -8.19
CA ARG A 128 -9.82 -1.42 -8.07
C ARG A 128 -8.35 -1.64 -7.82
N GLN A 129 -7.54 -0.84 -8.50
CA GLN A 129 -6.10 -0.80 -8.30
C GLN A 129 -5.69 0.57 -7.78
N ARG A 130 -4.86 0.61 -6.75
CA ARG A 130 -4.19 1.82 -6.27
C ARG A 130 -2.70 1.56 -6.14
N ILE A 131 -1.90 2.57 -6.46
CA ILE A 131 -0.45 2.46 -6.50
C ILE A 131 0.12 3.55 -5.59
N TYR A 132 1.07 3.16 -4.76
CA TYR A 132 1.73 4.04 -3.82
C TYR A 132 3.22 3.77 -3.82
N THR A 133 4.02 4.80 -3.63
CA THR A 133 5.44 4.66 -3.27
C THR A 133 5.61 5.03 -1.82
N ILE A 134 6.42 4.27 -1.11
CA ILE A 134 6.82 4.53 0.28
C ILE A 134 8.33 4.72 0.24
N GLU A 135 8.77 5.89 0.69
CA GLU A 135 10.18 6.24 0.78
C GLU A 135 10.63 6.09 2.24
N GLY A 136 11.83 5.55 2.42
CA GLY A 136 12.45 5.26 3.70
C GLY A 136 11.92 4.04 4.46
N TYR A 137 12.53 3.84 5.63
CA TYR A 137 12.07 3.00 6.74
C TYR A 137 12.14 1.46 6.62
N GLY A 138 12.95 0.93 5.71
CA GLY A 138 13.13 -0.52 5.55
C GLY A 138 11.82 -1.22 5.20
N THR A 139 10.99 -0.62 4.35
CA THR A 139 9.61 -1.09 4.11
C THR A 139 9.64 -2.51 3.56
N MET A 140 10.43 -2.76 2.52
CA MET A 140 10.56 -4.10 1.94
C MET A 140 11.15 -5.10 2.95
N ASP A 141 12.21 -4.73 3.67
CA ASP A 141 12.87 -5.61 4.64
C ASP A 141 11.93 -6.00 5.79
N ARG A 142 11.14 -5.06 6.29
CA ARG A 142 10.13 -5.32 7.32
C ARG A 142 9.04 -6.25 6.79
N ILE A 143 8.55 -6.02 5.57
CA ILE A 143 7.55 -6.90 4.94
C ILE A 143 8.12 -8.32 4.76
N ARG A 144 9.32 -8.46 4.18
CA ARG A 144 10.02 -9.74 4.03
C ARG A 144 10.18 -10.48 5.35
N SER A 145 10.58 -9.76 6.40
CA SER A 145 10.72 -10.34 7.74
C SER A 145 9.37 -10.85 8.27
N CYS A 146 8.29 -10.13 8.02
CA CYS A 146 6.94 -10.52 8.44
C CYS A 146 6.35 -11.70 7.65
N ILE A 147 6.85 -12.00 6.45
CA ILE A 147 6.40 -13.10 5.58
C ILE A 147 7.43 -14.23 5.43
N SER A 148 8.53 -14.17 6.19
CA SER A 148 9.47 -15.29 6.31
C SER A 148 8.88 -16.39 7.19
N LEU A 149 9.46 -17.60 7.20
CA LEU A 149 9.00 -18.66 8.12
C LEU A 149 9.21 -18.29 9.59
N GLN A 150 10.33 -17.62 9.90
CA GLN A 150 10.64 -17.14 11.25
C GLN A 150 9.66 -16.05 11.71
N GLY A 151 9.13 -15.28 10.76
CA GLY A 151 8.32 -14.10 11.04
C GLY A 151 9.12 -12.99 11.75
N PHE A 152 8.48 -11.84 11.94
CA PHE A 152 9.12 -10.71 12.62
C PHE A 152 8.89 -10.76 14.14
N ALA A 153 7.66 -11.07 14.55
CA ALA A 153 7.26 -11.17 15.95
C ALA A 153 6.88 -12.59 16.37
N VAL A 154 6.31 -13.37 15.44
CA VAL A 154 5.85 -14.75 15.68
C VAL A 154 6.12 -15.56 14.42
N GLU A 155 6.45 -16.84 14.57
CA GLU A 155 6.66 -17.75 13.43
C GLU A 155 5.41 -17.87 12.55
N ASN A 156 5.63 -17.95 11.23
CA ASN A 156 4.60 -18.17 10.25
C ASN A 156 4.52 -19.65 9.87
N ALA A 157 3.33 -20.10 9.46
CA ALA A 157 3.16 -21.48 9.02
C ALA A 157 3.44 -21.59 7.50
N PRO A 158 4.23 -22.57 7.03
CA PRO A 158 4.43 -22.77 5.59
C PRO A 158 3.12 -23.17 4.88
N ILE A 159 2.96 -22.72 3.64
CA ILE A 159 1.92 -23.20 2.72
C ILE A 159 2.61 -24.16 1.75
N LYS A 160 2.13 -25.40 1.72
CA LYS A 160 2.57 -26.42 0.75
C LYS A 160 1.83 -26.27 -0.56
#